data_AF-A0A7S1RQI1-F1
#
_entry.id   AF-A0A7S1RQI1-F1
#
_cell.length_a   1.000
_cell.length_b   1.000
_cell.length_c   1.000
_cell.angle_alpha   90.00
_cell.angle_beta   90.00
_cell.angle_gamma   90.00
#
_symmetry.space_group_name_H-M   'P 1'
#
loop_
_entity.id
_entity.type
_entity.pdbx_description
1 polymer ?
#
loop_
_entity_poly.entity_id
_entity_poly.type
_entity_poly.pdbx_seq_one_letter_code
_entity_poly.pdbx_strand_id
1 'polypeptide(L)'
;ALRDRRVEQLAEELRRAVLWPLLEAARRLLPGRGLEAKACVDRATGAVAWTWVAGKDSGPDMENEIVPQANARVDCIGSDQKAKQRPPVQVVLPVLESLFEFAYEHLAGRCGGVYAVLGKRLWPQLASHLTQHFDTCESDGGAAVEHFEQAMHARGLIGAKEKALSRHVHDRRHAFGEQRRASLLAEVRAWLLQDD
;
A
#
# COMPACT_ATOMS: atom_id res chain seq x y z
N ALA A 1 29.56 8.05 -12.82
CA ALA A 1 28.93 8.70 -14.00
C ALA A 1 28.25 7.70 -14.95
N LEU A 2 28.96 6.90 -15.76
CA LEU A 2 28.31 5.96 -16.69
C LEU A 2 27.61 4.78 -16.00
N ARG A 3 28.19 4.26 -14.91
CA ARG A 3 27.58 3.22 -14.07
C ARG A 3 26.26 3.70 -13.48
N ASP A 4 26.23 4.91 -12.92
CA ASP A 4 25.02 5.48 -12.32
C ASP A 4 23.92 5.66 -13.36
N ARG A 5 24.25 6.18 -14.56
CA ARG A 5 23.27 6.30 -15.66
C ARG A 5 22.63 4.97 -16.06
N ARG A 6 23.42 3.88 -16.10
CA ARG A 6 22.88 2.53 -16.39
C ARG A 6 21.96 2.04 -15.27
N VAL A 7 22.33 2.28 -14.01
CA VAL A 7 21.49 1.92 -12.86
C VAL A 7 20.20 2.74 -12.85
N GLU A 8 20.24 4.00 -13.25
CA GLU A 8 19.05 4.84 -13.41
C GLU A 8 18.14 4.36 -14.53
N GLN A 9 18.70 3.94 -15.67
CA GLN A 9 17.92 3.32 -16.75
C GLN A 9 17.26 2.03 -16.29
N LEU A 10 18.00 1.18 -15.58
CA LEU A 10 17.47 -0.06 -15.01
C LEU A 10 16.38 0.20 -13.97
N ALA A 11 16.51 1.24 -13.14
CA ALA A 11 15.45 1.66 -12.23
C ALA A 11 14.17 2.05 -13.00
N GLU A 12 14.31 2.79 -14.10
CA GLU A 12 13.17 3.21 -14.91
C GLU A 12 12.50 2.03 -15.63
N GLU A 13 13.29 1.07 -16.11
CA GLU A 13 12.79 -0.17 -16.70
C GLU A 13 12.05 -1.01 -15.66
N LEU A 14 12.66 -1.25 -14.49
CA LEU A 14 12.03 -1.98 -13.39
C LEU A 14 10.70 -1.32 -12.97
N ARG A 15 10.70 0.02 -12.93
CA ARG A 15 9.52 0.80 -12.60
C ARG A 15 8.39 0.58 -13.60
N ARG A 16 8.68 0.70 -14.90
CA ARG A 16 7.66 0.59 -15.97
C ARG A 16 7.19 -0.84 -16.17
N ALA A 17 8.11 -1.80 -16.14
CA ALA A 17 7.83 -3.18 -16.50
C ALA A 17 7.26 -4.00 -15.34
N VAL A 18 7.60 -3.67 -14.09
CA VAL A 18 7.23 -4.49 -12.92
C VAL A 18 6.46 -3.69 -11.88
N LEU A 19 7.04 -2.60 -11.37
CA LEU A 19 6.48 -1.89 -10.22
C LEU A 19 5.14 -1.23 -10.53
N TRP A 20 5.02 -0.53 -11.67
CA TRP A 20 3.79 0.15 -12.03
C TRP A 20 2.63 -0.81 -12.32
N PRO A 21 2.81 -1.88 -13.12
CA PRO A 21 1.80 -2.92 -13.28
C PRO A 21 1.37 -3.56 -11.94
N LEU A 22 2.33 -3.80 -11.02
CA LEU A 22 2.06 -4.34 -9.69
C LEU A 22 1.12 -3.43 -8.90
N LEU A 23 1.47 -2.15 -8.79
CA LEU A 23 0.70 -1.17 -8.03
C LEU A 23 -0.70 -0.94 -8.64
N GLU A 24 -0.80 -0.89 -9.96
CA GLU A 24 -2.09 -0.75 -10.66
C GLU A 24 -3.00 -1.96 -10.47
N ALA A 25 -2.44 -3.17 -10.47
CA ALA A 25 -3.20 -4.38 -10.17
C ALA A 25 -3.63 -4.42 -8.71
N ALA A 26 -2.71 -4.13 -7.78
CA ALA A 26 -2.97 -4.08 -6.34
C ALA A 26 -4.10 -3.12 -5.98
N ARG A 27 -4.13 -1.95 -6.62
CA ARG A 27 -5.19 -0.94 -6.42
C ARG A 27 -6.59 -1.44 -6.77
N ARG A 28 -6.69 -2.45 -7.65
CA ARG A 28 -7.97 -3.01 -8.13
C ARG A 28 -8.40 -4.25 -7.35
N LEU A 29 -7.63 -4.68 -6.36
CA LEU A 29 -7.97 -5.85 -5.56
C LEU A 29 -9.17 -5.56 -4.68
N LEU A 30 -10.02 -6.57 -4.58
CA LEU A 30 -11.05 -6.63 -3.56
C LEU A 30 -10.43 -7.05 -2.23
N PRO A 31 -11.01 -6.63 -1.09
CA PRO A 31 -10.57 -7.08 0.23
C PRO A 31 -10.47 -8.62 0.31
N GLY A 32 -9.45 -9.11 0.99
CA GLY A 32 -9.21 -10.54 1.20
C GLY A 32 -8.45 -11.25 0.08
N ARG A 33 -8.26 -10.64 -1.11
CA ARG A 33 -7.56 -11.28 -2.22
C ARG A 33 -6.07 -10.93 -2.29
N GLY A 34 -5.25 -11.94 -2.57
CA GLY A 34 -3.82 -11.78 -2.88
C GLY A 34 -3.53 -11.40 -4.33
N LEU A 35 -2.28 -11.03 -4.61
CA LEU A 35 -1.74 -10.92 -5.97
C LEU A 35 -0.98 -12.17 -6.36
N GLU A 36 -1.25 -12.67 -7.56
CA GLU A 36 -0.46 -13.72 -8.20
C GLU A 36 0.31 -13.13 -9.39
N ALA A 37 1.61 -13.44 -9.45
CA ALA A 37 2.46 -13.11 -10.58
C ALA A 37 2.18 -14.08 -11.73
N LYS A 38 1.88 -13.55 -12.91
CA LYS A 38 1.67 -14.31 -14.14
C LYS A 38 2.62 -13.83 -15.23
N ALA A 39 3.54 -14.71 -15.62
CA ALA A 39 4.42 -14.46 -16.76
C ALA A 39 3.67 -14.71 -18.08
N CYS A 40 3.64 -13.70 -18.93
CA CYS A 40 3.16 -13.77 -20.31
C CYS A 40 4.36 -13.69 -21.24
N VAL A 41 4.61 -14.74 -22.00
CA VAL A 41 5.64 -14.73 -23.04
C VAL A 41 5.03 -14.14 -24.30
N ASP A 42 5.50 -12.98 -24.71
CA ASP A 42 5.21 -12.44 -26.03
C ASP A 42 5.90 -13.33 -27.07
N ARG A 43 5.08 -14.08 -27.82
CA ARG A 43 5.58 -15.02 -28.83
C ARG A 43 6.22 -14.31 -30.04
N ALA A 44 5.96 -13.02 -30.24
CA ALA A 44 6.52 -12.26 -31.35
C ALA A 44 7.94 -11.76 -31.06
N THR A 45 8.23 -11.39 -29.82
CA THR A 45 9.53 -10.82 -29.41
C THR A 45 10.36 -11.77 -28.55
N GLY A 46 9.76 -12.86 -28.06
CA GLY A 46 10.36 -13.73 -27.04
C GLY A 46 10.45 -13.06 -25.66
N ALA A 47 9.91 -11.85 -25.50
CA ALA A 47 9.99 -11.11 -24.26
C ALA A 47 9.04 -11.70 -23.21
N VAL A 48 9.53 -11.80 -21.97
CA VAL A 48 8.70 -12.19 -20.82
C VAL A 48 8.16 -10.93 -20.17
N ALA A 49 6.84 -10.73 -20.27
CA ALA A 49 6.12 -9.67 -19.59
C ALA A 49 5.49 -10.23 -18.30
N TRP A 50 5.77 -9.59 -17.17
CA TRP A 50 5.11 -9.93 -15.91
C TRP A 50 3.78 -9.18 -15.80
N THR A 51 2.72 -9.91 -15.53
CA THR A 51 1.39 -9.38 -15.23
C THR A 51 0.97 -9.82 -13.84
N TRP A 52 0.10 -9.04 -13.21
CA TRP A 52 -0.36 -9.28 -11.85
C TRP A 52 -1.87 -9.48 -11.89
N VAL A 53 -2.33 -10.62 -11.39
CA VAL A 53 -3.75 -10.97 -11.36
C VAL A 53 -4.19 -11.20 -9.92
N ALA A 54 -5.47 -10.96 -9.64
CA ALA A 54 -6.03 -11.35 -8.35
C ALA A 54 -5.93 -12.87 -8.21
N GLY A 55 -5.32 -13.32 -7.13
CA GLY A 55 -5.24 -14.74 -6.80
C GLY A 55 -6.63 -15.34 -6.62
N LYS A 56 -6.77 -16.61 -6.96
CA LYS A 56 -7.97 -17.37 -6.62
C LYS A 56 -7.74 -17.93 -5.21
N ASP A 57 -8.33 -17.32 -4.19
CA ASP A 57 -8.19 -17.88 -2.85
C ASP A 57 -8.78 -19.28 -2.78
N SER A 58 -7.94 -20.21 -2.34
CA SER A 58 -8.32 -21.41 -1.61
C SER A 58 -8.43 -21.04 -0.13
N GLY A 59 -9.57 -20.53 0.30
CA GLY A 59 -9.93 -20.22 1.68
C GLY A 59 -11.46 -20.27 1.80
N PRO A 60 -12.01 -20.81 2.91
CA PRO A 60 -13.36 -21.37 2.93
C PRO A 60 -14.36 -20.29 2.57
N ASP A 61 -15.42 -20.69 1.87
CA ASP A 61 -16.61 -19.90 1.68
C ASP A 61 -17.01 -19.27 3.02
N MET A 62 -16.70 -17.99 3.22
CA MET A 62 -17.47 -17.16 4.14
C MET A 62 -18.79 -16.92 3.41
N GLU A 63 -19.62 -17.96 3.40
CA GLU A 63 -21.05 -17.80 3.33
C GLU A 63 -21.45 -16.75 4.37
N ASN A 64 -22.29 -15.84 3.93
CA ASN A 64 -22.91 -14.80 4.74
C ASN A 64 -23.46 -15.36 6.06
N GLU A 65 -22.70 -15.27 7.15
CA GLU A 65 -23.29 -15.34 8.49
C GLU A 65 -23.93 -13.99 8.80
N ILE A 66 -25.19 -13.89 8.39
CA ILE A 66 -26.17 -12.95 8.89
C ILE A 66 -26.34 -13.24 10.38
N VAL A 67 -25.69 -12.45 11.24
CA VAL A 67 -26.05 -12.38 12.65
C VAL A 67 -27.15 -11.33 12.79
N PRO A 68 -28.39 -11.70 13.17
CA PRO A 68 -29.44 -10.73 13.40
C PRO A 68 -29.30 -10.17 14.83
N GLN A 69 -28.80 -8.94 14.98
CA GLN A 69 -29.07 -8.16 16.18
C GLN A 69 -30.09 -7.08 15.87
N ALA A 70 -31.30 -7.34 16.35
CA ALA A 70 -32.48 -6.51 16.19
C ALA A 70 -32.40 -5.24 17.06
N ASN A 71 -32.92 -4.16 16.47
CA ASN A 71 -33.52 -2.97 17.09
C ASN A 71 -32.61 -1.76 17.39
N ALA A 72 -32.43 -0.90 16.38
CA ALA A 72 -33.05 0.44 16.38
C ALA A 72 -33.07 1.01 14.95
N ARG A 73 -34.30 1.19 14.41
CA ARG A 73 -34.60 1.82 13.12
C ARG A 73 -34.45 3.34 13.23
N VAL A 74 -33.88 4.01 12.21
CA VAL A 74 -34.60 4.97 11.34
C VAL A 74 -33.93 4.96 9.96
N ASP A 75 -34.78 4.89 8.94
CA ASP A 75 -34.49 4.67 7.52
C ASP A 75 -33.66 5.77 6.83
N CYS A 76 -32.71 5.29 6.02
CA CYS A 76 -32.48 5.62 4.61
C CYS A 76 -32.63 7.09 4.17
N ILE A 77 -31.52 7.81 4.10
CA ILE A 77 -31.28 8.75 3.01
C ILE A 77 -30.21 8.12 2.11
N GLY A 78 -30.60 7.84 0.88
CA GLY A 78 -29.77 7.16 -0.10
C GLY A 78 -28.42 7.84 -0.28
N SER A 79 -27.37 7.04 -0.27
CA SER A 79 -26.11 7.42 -0.88
C SER A 79 -25.69 6.31 -1.82
N ASP A 80 -25.83 6.58 -3.12
CA ASP A 80 -25.00 6.03 -4.21
C ASP A 80 -23.52 6.36 -3.93
N GLN A 81 -22.99 5.78 -2.87
CA GLN A 81 -21.59 5.82 -2.50
C GLN A 81 -21.22 4.40 -2.11
N LYS A 82 -20.92 3.56 -3.11
CA LYS A 82 -19.73 2.71 -2.97
C LYS A 82 -18.58 3.69 -2.77
N ALA A 83 -18.38 4.13 -1.52
CA ALA A 83 -17.18 4.83 -1.12
C ALA A 83 -16.04 4.02 -1.74
N LYS A 84 -15.22 4.67 -2.57
CA LYS A 84 -14.04 4.03 -3.16
C LYS A 84 -13.11 3.65 -2.01
N GLN A 85 -13.42 2.56 -1.33
CA GLN A 85 -12.60 1.99 -0.28
C GLN A 85 -11.29 1.65 -0.96
N ARG A 86 -10.24 2.32 -0.51
CA ARG A 86 -8.89 2.01 -0.95
C ARG A 86 -8.55 0.64 -0.38
N PRO A 87 -7.90 -0.24 -1.15
CA PRO A 87 -7.49 -1.51 -0.61
C PRO A 87 -6.48 -1.30 0.53
N PRO A 88 -6.47 -2.17 1.54
CA PRO A 88 -5.48 -2.13 2.61
C PRO A 88 -4.08 -2.31 2.01
N VAL A 89 -3.11 -1.51 2.44
CA VAL A 89 -1.73 -1.54 1.92
C VAL A 89 -1.05 -2.90 2.12
N GLN A 90 -1.50 -3.68 3.10
CA GLN A 90 -1.01 -5.02 3.41
C GLN A 90 -1.11 -5.99 2.22
N VAL A 91 -2.01 -5.75 1.25
CA VAL A 91 -2.11 -6.59 0.04
C VAL A 91 -0.90 -6.48 -0.88
N VAL A 92 -0.12 -5.39 -0.78
CA VAL A 92 0.97 -5.10 -1.71
C VAL A 92 2.35 -5.08 -1.04
N LEU A 93 2.44 -4.79 0.27
CA LEU A 93 3.73 -4.71 0.97
C LEU A 93 4.58 -5.99 0.86
N PRO A 94 4.05 -7.22 1.07
CA PRO A 94 4.87 -8.44 0.99
C PRO A 94 5.50 -8.65 -0.39
N VAL A 95 4.76 -8.31 -1.46
CA VAL A 95 5.23 -8.42 -2.84
C VAL A 95 6.31 -7.37 -3.12
N LEU A 96 6.13 -6.15 -2.60
CA LEU A 96 7.14 -5.09 -2.72
C LEU A 96 8.42 -5.45 -1.97
N GLU A 97 8.32 -5.98 -0.75
CA GLU A 97 9.47 -6.45 0.02
C GLU A 97 10.25 -7.52 -0.73
N SER A 98 9.55 -8.52 -1.28
CA SER A 98 10.13 -9.59 -2.08
C SER A 98 10.80 -9.04 -3.36
N LEU A 99 10.16 -8.06 -4.03
CA LEU A 99 10.72 -7.40 -5.21
C LEU A 99 12.01 -6.63 -4.89
N PHE A 100 12.02 -5.90 -3.77
CA PHE A 100 13.20 -5.13 -3.37
C PHE A 100 14.31 -6.00 -2.82
N GLU A 101 13.98 -7.13 -2.21
CA GLU A 101 14.95 -8.17 -1.85
C GLU A 101 15.58 -8.78 -3.10
N PHE A 102 14.77 -9.19 -4.08
CA PHE A 102 15.27 -9.64 -5.38
C PHE A 102 16.16 -8.59 -6.06
N ALA A 103 15.75 -7.32 -6.04
CA ALA A 103 16.55 -6.24 -6.61
C ALA A 103 17.89 -6.05 -5.88
N TYR A 104 17.91 -6.23 -4.55
CA TYR A 104 19.14 -6.18 -3.77
C TYR A 104 20.09 -7.33 -4.14
N GLU A 105 19.57 -8.55 -4.20
CA GLU A 105 20.37 -9.75 -4.44
C GLU A 105 20.87 -9.84 -5.88
N HIS A 106 20.00 -9.59 -6.86
CA HIS A 106 20.26 -9.92 -8.26
C HIS A 106 20.55 -8.71 -9.13
N LEU A 107 19.97 -7.54 -8.86
CA LEU A 107 20.20 -6.33 -9.67
C LEU A 107 21.35 -5.50 -9.12
N ALA A 108 21.37 -5.29 -7.81
CA ALA A 108 22.45 -4.57 -7.13
C ALA A 108 23.66 -5.47 -6.82
N GLY A 109 23.51 -6.80 -6.90
CA GLY A 109 24.58 -7.74 -6.58
C GLY A 109 25.10 -7.57 -5.14
N ARG A 110 24.19 -7.29 -4.19
CA ARG A 110 24.50 -6.96 -2.78
C ARG A 110 25.41 -5.73 -2.62
N CYS A 111 25.49 -4.86 -3.63
CA CYS A 111 26.21 -3.60 -3.55
C CYS A 111 25.28 -2.48 -3.07
N GLY A 112 25.41 -2.09 -1.80
CA GLY A 112 24.59 -1.04 -1.19
C GLY A 112 24.61 0.30 -1.97
N GLY A 113 25.74 0.65 -2.60
CA GLY A 113 25.82 1.87 -3.42
C GLY A 113 24.92 1.83 -4.67
N VAL A 114 24.85 0.68 -5.35
CA VAL A 114 23.95 0.50 -6.50
C VAL A 114 22.50 0.48 -6.04
N TYR A 115 22.23 -0.21 -4.93
CA TYR A 115 20.89 -0.30 -4.36
C TYR A 115 20.35 1.06 -3.90
N ALA A 116 21.19 1.92 -3.32
CA ALA A 116 20.84 3.28 -2.97
C ALA A 116 20.52 4.15 -4.21
N VAL A 117 21.20 3.94 -5.35
CA VAL A 117 20.88 4.64 -6.61
C VAL A 117 19.53 4.18 -7.15
N LEU A 118 19.21 2.89 -7.07
CA LEU A 118 17.87 2.36 -7.40
C LEU A 118 16.81 3.01 -6.51
N GLY A 119 17.04 3.01 -5.19
CA GLY A 119 16.11 3.58 -4.22
C GLY A 119 15.81 5.05 -4.46
N LYS A 120 16.83 5.88 -4.74
CA LYS A 120 16.65 7.31 -5.09
C LYS A 120 15.68 7.55 -6.24
N ARG A 121 15.56 6.60 -7.17
CA ARG A 121 14.67 6.68 -8.34
C ARG A 121 13.30 6.08 -8.08
N LEU A 122 13.25 4.96 -7.37
CA LEU A 122 12.02 4.18 -7.17
C LEU A 122 11.20 4.66 -5.96
N TRP A 123 11.88 4.98 -4.86
CA TRP A 123 11.24 5.23 -3.57
C TRP A 123 10.26 6.40 -3.55
N PRO A 124 10.59 7.60 -4.08
CA PRO A 124 9.68 8.75 -3.99
C PRO A 124 8.33 8.48 -4.67
N GLN A 125 8.37 7.80 -5.82
CA GLN A 125 7.16 7.47 -6.56
C GLN A 125 6.37 6.35 -5.87
N LEU A 126 7.07 5.34 -5.34
CA LEU A 126 6.43 4.28 -4.58
C LEU A 126 5.72 4.83 -3.34
N ALA A 127 6.42 5.60 -2.51
CA ALA A 127 5.86 6.15 -1.28
C ALA A 127 4.66 7.07 -1.56
N SER A 128 4.76 7.90 -2.60
CA SER A 128 3.64 8.72 -3.07
C SER A 128 2.45 7.85 -3.49
N HIS A 129 2.69 6.76 -4.23
CA HIS A 129 1.62 5.91 -4.73
C HIS A 129 0.94 5.13 -3.58
N LEU A 130 1.71 4.59 -2.64
CA LEU A 130 1.19 3.89 -1.47
C LEU A 130 0.28 4.81 -0.63
N THR A 131 0.73 6.02 -0.34
CA THR A 131 -0.03 6.99 0.49
C THR A 131 -1.26 7.56 -0.22
N GLN A 132 -1.28 7.59 -1.56
CA GLN A 132 -2.40 8.12 -2.34
C GLN A 132 -3.48 7.10 -2.66
N HIS A 133 -3.12 5.82 -2.81
CA HIS A 133 -4.03 4.82 -3.40
C HIS A 133 -4.39 3.67 -2.47
N PHE A 134 -3.69 3.50 -1.35
CA PHE A 134 -3.96 2.45 -0.39
C PHE A 134 -4.43 3.03 0.94
N ASP A 135 -5.14 2.22 1.71
CA ASP A 135 -5.34 2.50 3.11
C ASP A 135 -4.10 2.09 3.90
N THR A 136 -3.48 3.05 4.57
CA THR A 136 -2.24 2.87 5.31
C THR A 136 -2.44 2.73 6.81
N CYS A 137 -3.64 3.00 7.36
CA CYS A 137 -3.83 3.13 8.80
C CYS A 137 -5.04 2.37 9.36
N GLU A 138 -6.04 1.97 8.54
CA GLU A 138 -7.28 1.38 9.04
C GLU A 138 -7.08 0.02 9.75
N SER A 139 -6.20 -0.85 9.25
CA SER A 139 -6.10 -2.23 9.75
C SER A 139 -5.20 -2.39 10.98
N ASP A 140 -4.05 -1.72 11.00
CA ASP A 140 -2.99 -1.91 12.02
C ASP A 140 -2.42 -0.58 12.53
N GLY A 141 -3.12 0.53 12.28
CA GLY A 141 -2.65 1.87 12.61
C GLY A 141 -1.42 2.31 11.82
N GLY A 142 -0.99 1.61 10.77
CA GLY A 142 0.19 1.92 9.97
C GLY A 142 1.48 1.24 10.41
N ALA A 143 1.39 0.26 11.31
CA ALA A 143 2.55 -0.52 11.75
C ALA A 143 3.25 -1.26 10.59
N ALA A 144 2.50 -1.89 9.68
CA ALA A 144 3.10 -2.57 8.52
C ALA A 144 3.85 -1.61 7.60
N VAL A 145 3.32 -0.39 7.42
CA VAL A 145 3.93 0.65 6.58
C VAL A 145 5.24 1.16 7.20
N GLU A 146 5.25 1.38 8.51
CA GLU A 146 6.45 1.77 9.26
C GLU A 146 7.51 0.65 9.23
N HIS A 147 7.08 -0.60 9.39
CA HIS A 147 7.97 -1.77 9.29
C HIS A 147 8.59 -1.87 7.89
N PHE A 148 7.78 -1.71 6.84
CA PHE A 148 8.25 -1.70 5.46
C PHE A 148 9.30 -0.61 5.22
N GLU A 149 9.05 0.63 5.65
CA GLU A 149 10.02 1.73 5.53
C GLU A 149 11.32 1.40 6.29
N GLN A 150 11.21 0.85 7.50
CA GLN A 150 12.36 0.44 8.29
C GLN A 150 13.17 -0.68 7.60
N ALA A 151 12.49 -1.65 6.99
CA ALA A 151 13.14 -2.74 6.27
C ALA A 151 13.89 -2.23 5.02
N MET A 152 13.29 -1.30 4.27
CA MET A 152 13.94 -0.66 3.12
C MET A 152 15.15 0.18 3.55
N HIS A 153 15.06 0.87 4.69
CA HIS A 153 16.18 1.62 5.27
C HIS A 153 17.31 0.69 5.71
N ALA A 154 16.99 -0.39 6.45
CA ALA A 154 17.98 -1.34 6.96
C ALA A 154 18.77 -2.02 5.83
N ARG A 155 18.13 -2.26 4.68
CA ARG A 155 18.77 -2.81 3.48
C ARG A 155 19.55 -1.77 2.66
N GLY A 156 19.47 -0.49 3.03
CA GLY A 156 20.16 0.60 2.34
C GLY A 156 19.51 1.03 1.03
N LEU A 157 18.23 0.69 0.79
CA LEU A 157 17.48 1.22 -0.36
C LEU A 157 17.29 2.72 -0.19
N ILE A 158 16.90 3.13 1.02
CA ILE A 158 16.57 4.51 1.37
C ILE A 158 17.48 5.03 2.48
N GLY A 159 17.73 6.33 2.48
CA GLY A 159 18.56 6.96 3.51
C GLY A 159 17.77 7.32 4.78
N ALA A 160 18.47 7.56 5.89
CA ALA A 160 17.85 7.91 7.18
C ALA A 160 16.94 9.16 7.17
N LYS A 161 17.09 10.03 6.17
CA LYS A 161 16.27 11.23 5.97
C LYS A 161 14.94 10.93 5.25
N GLU A 162 14.83 9.78 4.59
CA GLU A 162 13.63 9.39 3.85
C GLU A 162 12.64 8.73 4.81
N LYS A 163 11.73 9.55 5.34
CA LYS A 163 10.66 9.14 6.26
C LYS A 163 9.28 9.50 5.71
N ALA A 164 9.07 9.27 4.42
CA ALA A 164 7.84 9.71 3.75
C ALA A 164 6.63 8.94 4.28
N LEU A 165 6.79 7.65 4.50
CA LEU A 165 5.72 6.77 4.95
C LEU A 165 5.44 6.96 6.45
N SER A 166 6.48 6.97 7.30
CA SER A 166 6.30 7.22 8.74
C SER A 166 5.69 8.59 9.02
N ARG A 167 6.08 9.64 8.26
CA ARG A 167 5.44 10.96 8.38
C ARG A 167 3.96 10.91 8.03
N HIS A 168 3.61 10.26 6.91
CA HIS A 168 2.21 10.10 6.53
C HIS A 168 1.38 9.37 7.61
N VAL A 169 1.91 8.28 8.16
CA VAL A 169 1.24 7.53 9.24
C VAL A 169 1.07 8.41 10.49
N HIS A 170 2.11 9.17 10.87
CA HIS A 170 2.03 10.10 11.98
C HIS A 170 0.95 11.16 11.78
N ASP A 171 0.93 11.82 10.62
CA ASP A 171 -0.05 12.85 10.28
C ASP A 171 -1.49 12.29 10.28
N ARG A 172 -1.68 11.07 9.75
CA ARG A 172 -2.97 10.37 9.75
C ARG A 172 -3.45 10.03 11.16
N ARG A 173 -2.58 9.47 12.01
CA ARG A 173 -2.88 9.17 13.41
C ARG A 173 -3.25 10.45 14.17
N HIS A 174 -2.52 11.53 13.93
CA HIS A 174 -2.78 12.83 14.55
C HIS A 174 -4.15 13.37 14.15
N ALA A 175 -4.44 13.43 12.84
CA ALA A 175 -5.72 13.91 12.33
C ALA A 175 -6.90 13.09 12.85
N PHE A 176 -6.76 11.75 12.92
CA PHE A 176 -7.78 10.88 13.50
C PHE A 176 -7.99 11.16 15.00
N GLY A 177 -6.91 11.38 15.75
CA GLY A 177 -6.97 11.75 17.16
C GLY A 177 -7.67 13.09 17.39
N GLU A 178 -7.40 14.10 16.54
CA GLU A 178 -8.08 15.40 16.59
C GLU A 178 -9.56 15.29 16.25
N GLN A 179 -9.89 14.55 15.18
CA GLN A 179 -11.28 14.32 14.78
C GLN A 179 -12.07 13.64 15.90
N ARG A 180 -11.49 12.61 16.54
CA ARG A 180 -12.13 11.92 17.66
C ARG A 180 -12.35 12.84 18.87
N ARG A 181 -11.37 13.70 19.20
CA ARG A 181 -11.54 14.70 20.26
C ARG A 181 -12.67 15.67 19.94
N ALA A 182 -12.74 16.15 18.70
CA ALA A 182 -13.81 17.06 18.27
C ALA A 182 -15.19 16.39 18.34
N SER A 183 -15.32 15.13 17.89
CA SER A 183 -16.56 14.36 18.00
C SER A 183 -17.01 14.16 19.45
N LEU A 184 -16.09 13.79 20.36
CA LEU A 184 -16.42 13.64 21.77
C LEU A 184 -16.87 14.96 22.41
N LEU A 185 -16.23 16.08 22.08
CA LEU A 185 -16.66 17.40 22.56
C LEU A 185 -18.05 17.78 22.03
N ALA A 186 -18.35 17.42 20.77
CA ALA A 186 -19.67 17.65 20.19
C ALA A 186 -20.75 16.77 20.84
N GLU A 187 -20.45 15.50 21.11
CA GLU A 187 -21.34 14.59 21.85
C GLU A 187 -21.61 15.13 23.26
N VAL A 188 -20.57 15.47 24.04
CA VAL A 188 -20.72 16.03 25.40
C VAL A 188 -21.56 17.31 25.38
N ARG A 189 -21.35 18.19 24.40
CA ARG A 189 -22.17 19.40 24.24
C ARG A 189 -23.63 19.07 23.94
N ALA A 190 -23.89 18.08 23.09
CA ALA A 190 -25.24 17.65 22.77
C ALA A 190 -25.96 17.09 24.01
N TRP A 191 -25.26 16.32 24.84
CA TRP A 191 -25.78 15.84 26.13
C TRP A 191 -26.11 16.99 27.09
N LEU A 192 -25.21 17.95 27.26
CA LEU A 192 -25.43 19.10 28.16
C LEU A 192 -26.62 19.96 27.75
N LEU A 193 -26.94 20.04 26.45
CA LEU A 193 -28.08 20.78 25.93
C LEU A 193 -29.41 20.01 25.98
N GLN A 194 -29.38 18.71 26.31
CA GLN A 194 -30.59 17.89 26.51
C GLN A 194 -31.04 17.86 27.97
N ASP A 195 -30.18 18.28 28.91
CA ASP A 195 -30.46 18.33 30.35
C ASP A 195 -31.01 19.71 30.82
N ASP A 196 -31.19 20.67 29.90
CA ASP A 196 -31.90 21.96 30.11
C ASP A 196 -33.34 21.90 29.54
#